data_AF-A0A1B6JYZ5-F1
#
_entry.id   AF-A0A1B6JYZ5-F1
#
_cell.length_a   1.000
_cell.length_b   1.000
_cell.length_c   1.000
_cell.angle_alpha   90.00
_cell.angle_beta   90.00
_cell.angle_gamma   90.00
#
_symmetry.space_group_name_H-M   'P 1'
#
loop_
_entity.id
_entity.type
_entity.pdbx_description
1 polymer ?
#
loop_
_entity_poly.entity_id
_entity_poly.type
_entity_poly.pdbx_seq_one_letter_code
_entity_poly.pdbx_strand_id
1 'polypeptide(L)'
;MLSVLEEESDIYEVFPPHVDTSSIPNLPDSPVGKKPPLKTFNEIQGLLQSGKKREVKQILRDNCWPTNSTIRSQLWLSLCQQHGHDKSMQEGFYWDLVNQLFGTTELPDKPILLPPFVDSAHRLSYHLTRKGRNVTDRVVCVLGFACPDITYSPAIYPIAALLLHFMSEEECYNSLASLVASKHKV
;
A
#
# COMPACT_ATOMS: atom_id res chain seq x y z
N MET A 1 -13.40 36.83 -10.01
CA MET A 1 -13.31 35.65 -9.12
C MET A 1 -12.13 34.83 -9.60
N LEU A 2 -11.16 34.60 -8.72
CA LEU A 2 -9.91 33.93 -9.06
C LEU A 2 -10.20 32.48 -9.49
N SER A 3 -9.63 32.10 -10.63
CA SER A 3 -9.49 30.72 -11.07
C SER A 3 -8.62 30.00 -10.06
N VAL A 4 -9.20 29.00 -9.39
CA VAL A 4 -8.45 27.99 -8.65
C VAL A 4 -7.71 27.20 -9.71
N LEU A 5 -6.41 27.45 -9.81
CA LEU A 5 -5.49 26.57 -10.51
C LEU A 5 -5.51 25.25 -9.73
N GLU A 6 -6.09 24.21 -10.32
CA GLU A 6 -5.83 22.84 -9.90
C GLU A 6 -4.31 22.64 -10.03
N GLU A 7 -3.64 22.51 -8.89
CA GLU A 7 -2.23 22.13 -8.84
C GLU A 7 -2.13 20.77 -9.53
N GLU A 8 -1.58 20.76 -10.75
CA GLU A 8 -1.07 19.55 -11.39
C GLU A 8 -0.09 18.92 -10.41
N SER A 9 -0.54 17.88 -9.70
CA SER A 9 0.28 17.08 -8.81
C SER A 9 1.51 16.63 -9.59
N ASP A 10 2.69 17.08 -9.17
CA ASP A 10 3.97 16.81 -9.81
C ASP A 10 4.08 15.31 -10.15
N ILE A 11 4.13 15.00 -11.45
CA ILE A 11 4.31 13.64 -12.02
C ILE A 11 5.66 13.00 -11.56
N TYR A 12 6.45 13.75 -10.80
CA TYR A 12 7.76 13.36 -10.24
C TYR A 12 7.73 13.02 -8.74
N GLU A 13 6.60 13.15 -8.04
CA GLU A 13 6.52 12.76 -6.64
C GLU A 13 6.50 11.23 -6.49
N VAL A 14 7.60 10.70 -5.99
CA VAL A 14 7.83 9.27 -5.79
C VAL A 14 7.00 8.69 -4.64
N PHE A 15 6.81 9.48 -3.59
CA PHE A 15 6.13 9.09 -2.36
C PHE A 15 4.86 9.94 -2.19
N PRO A 16 3.75 9.38 -1.69
CA PRO A 16 2.55 10.14 -1.38
C PRO A 16 2.79 11.23 -0.30
N PRO A 17 1.96 12.28 -0.24
CA PRO A 17 2.15 13.43 0.66
C PRO A 17 2.06 13.09 2.15
N HIS A 18 1.56 11.90 2.50
CA HIS A 18 1.51 11.42 3.88
C HIS A 18 2.80 10.74 4.35
N VAL A 19 3.86 10.75 3.54
CA VAL A 19 5.19 10.20 3.84
C VAL A 19 6.20 11.32 4.11
N ASP A 20 6.96 11.20 5.20
CA ASP A 20 8.10 12.06 5.51
C ASP A 20 9.34 11.55 4.76
N THR A 21 9.69 12.22 3.66
CA THR A 21 10.83 11.84 2.82
C THR A 21 12.17 12.31 3.36
N SER A 22 12.20 13.18 4.39
CA SER A 22 13.43 13.80 4.90
C SER A 22 14.42 12.79 5.49
N SER A 23 13.92 11.64 5.93
CA SER A 23 14.69 10.59 6.61
C SER A 23 14.78 9.27 5.83
N ILE A 24 14.23 9.21 4.60
CA ILE A 24 14.29 7.99 3.78
C ILE A 24 15.67 7.91 3.10
N PRO A 25 16.47 6.87 3.38
CA PRO A 25 17.74 6.70 2.70
C PRO A 25 17.52 6.37 1.22
N ASN A 26 18.12 7.16 0.35
CA ASN A 26 18.26 6.80 -1.06
C ASN A 26 19.30 5.68 -1.18
N LEU A 27 18.82 4.44 -1.15
CA LEU A 27 19.65 3.28 -1.43
C LEU A 27 19.83 3.18 -2.94
N PRO A 28 21.07 3.33 -3.46
CA PRO A 28 21.34 3.16 -4.87
C PRO A 28 21.18 1.70 -5.29
N ASP A 29 21.02 1.47 -6.59
CA ASP A 29 21.10 0.13 -7.17
C ASP A 29 22.42 -0.55 -6.73
N SER A 30 22.33 -1.74 -6.12
CA SER A 30 23.50 -2.53 -5.72
C SER A 30 24.32 -3.00 -6.92
N PRO A 31 25.65 -3.20 -6.77
CA PRO A 31 26.72 -2.38 -7.34
C PRO A 31 26.94 -2.52 -8.86
N VAL A 32 27.66 -1.51 -9.37
CA VAL A 32 28.18 -1.24 -10.72
C VAL A 32 28.87 -2.45 -11.37
N GLY A 33 28.09 -3.42 -11.85
CA GLY A 33 28.55 -4.51 -12.72
C GLY A 33 27.79 -4.50 -14.04
N LYS A 34 28.22 -5.32 -15.01
CA LYS A 34 27.52 -5.57 -16.29
C LYS A 34 26.17 -6.31 -16.11
N LYS A 35 25.33 -5.89 -15.15
CA LYS A 35 24.00 -6.45 -14.98
C LYS A 35 23.06 -5.85 -16.04
N PRO A 36 22.11 -6.64 -16.56
CA PRO A 36 21.08 -6.13 -17.47
C PRO A 36 20.28 -5.00 -16.80
N PRO A 37 19.68 -4.09 -17.60
CA PRO A 37 18.86 -3.01 -17.08
C PRO A 37 17.71 -3.55 -16.21
N LEU A 38 17.33 -2.77 -15.19
CA LEU A 38 16.21 -3.09 -14.30
C LEU A 38 14.92 -3.29 -15.11
N LYS A 39 14.13 -4.28 -14.71
CA LYS A 39 12.84 -4.57 -15.32
C LYS A 39 11.81 -3.48 -15.02
N THR A 40 11.03 -3.14 -16.04
CA THR A 40 9.93 -2.16 -15.96
C THR A 40 8.64 -2.82 -15.46
N PHE A 41 7.68 -2.01 -15.00
CA PHE A 41 6.37 -2.53 -14.62
C PHE A 41 5.66 -3.22 -15.79
N ASN A 42 5.68 -2.65 -17.00
CA ASN A 42 5.01 -3.20 -18.18
C ASN A 42 5.48 -4.62 -18.52
N GLU A 43 6.80 -4.89 -18.42
CA GLU A 43 7.35 -6.23 -18.61
C GLU A 43 6.80 -7.22 -17.58
N ILE A 44 6.70 -6.80 -16.30
CA ILE A 44 6.19 -7.65 -15.22
C ILE A 44 4.69 -7.86 -15.35
N GLN A 45 3.95 -6.82 -15.72
CA GLN A 45 2.49 -6.85 -15.88
C GLN A 45 2.08 -7.88 -16.93
N GLY A 46 2.77 -7.93 -18.08
CA GLY A 46 2.50 -8.94 -19.12
C GLY A 46 2.71 -10.38 -18.62
N LEU A 47 3.73 -10.60 -17.79
CA LEU A 47 4.00 -11.91 -17.17
C LEU A 47 2.95 -12.28 -16.11
N LEU A 48 2.52 -11.32 -15.29
CA LEU A 48 1.45 -11.51 -14.31
C LEU A 48 0.13 -11.89 -14.99
N GLN A 49 -0.26 -11.17 -16.04
CA GLN A 49 -1.47 -11.46 -16.83
C GLN A 49 -1.40 -12.83 -17.52
N SER A 50 -0.20 -13.25 -17.94
CA SER A 50 0.05 -14.56 -18.54
C SER A 50 0.20 -15.70 -17.53
N GLY A 51 0.04 -15.44 -16.23
CA GLY A 51 0.13 -16.46 -15.18
C GLY A 51 1.56 -16.98 -14.92
N LYS A 52 2.60 -16.31 -15.44
CA LYS A 52 4.00 -16.75 -15.37
C LYS A 52 4.64 -16.43 -14.01
N LYS A 53 4.02 -16.91 -12.92
CA LYS A 53 4.41 -16.61 -11.52
C LYS A 53 5.88 -16.92 -11.20
N ARG A 54 6.45 -17.99 -11.79
CA ARG A 54 7.86 -18.35 -11.58
C ARG A 54 8.82 -17.31 -12.16
N GLU A 55 8.54 -16.81 -13.36
CA GLU A 55 9.35 -15.78 -14.03
C GLU A 55 9.26 -14.46 -13.25
N VAL A 56 8.06 -14.05 -12.86
CA VAL A 56 7.85 -12.85 -12.02
C VAL A 56 8.62 -12.95 -10.71
N LYS A 57 8.54 -14.10 -10.01
CA LYS A 57 9.27 -14.32 -8.75
C LYS A 57 10.79 -14.20 -8.92
N GLN A 58 11.34 -14.68 -10.05
CA GLN A 58 12.77 -14.55 -10.32
C GLN A 58 13.15 -13.08 -10.57
N ILE A 59 12.35 -12.36 -11.37
CA ILE A 59 12.53 -10.93 -11.60
C ILE A 59 12.56 -10.15 -10.28
N LEU A 60 11.58 -10.36 -9.39
CA LEU A 60 11.51 -9.68 -8.09
C LEU A 60 12.72 -9.93 -7.19
N ARG A 61 13.38 -11.10 -7.31
CA ARG A 61 14.56 -11.46 -6.52
C ARG A 61 15.86 -10.90 -7.10
N ASP A 62 15.92 -10.76 -8.42
CA ASP A 62 17.13 -10.34 -9.14
C ASP A 62 17.19 -8.82 -9.36
N ASN A 63 16.05 -8.13 -9.28
CA ASN A 63 15.93 -6.69 -9.51
C ASN A 63 15.86 -5.93 -8.17
N CYS A 64 16.87 -5.10 -7.91
CA CYS A 64 16.97 -4.29 -6.70
C CYS A 64 16.61 -2.83 -7.01
N TRP A 65 15.33 -2.54 -7.28
CA TRP A 65 14.91 -1.17 -7.59
C TRP A 65 15.23 -0.19 -6.43
N PRO A 66 15.69 1.05 -6.74
CA PRO A 66 16.00 2.06 -5.73
C PRO A 66 14.80 2.33 -4.82
N THR A 67 15.03 2.77 -3.58
CA THR A 67 13.92 3.11 -2.65
C THR A 67 12.98 4.13 -3.27
N ASN A 68 13.52 5.10 -4.02
CA ASN A 68 12.77 6.15 -4.69
C ASN A 68 12.25 5.76 -6.10
N SER A 69 12.20 4.47 -6.43
CA SER A 69 11.60 4.03 -7.69
C SER A 69 10.08 4.10 -7.64
N THR A 70 9.48 4.75 -8.63
CA THR A 70 8.01 4.82 -8.81
C THR A 70 7.38 3.46 -9.17
N ILE A 71 8.17 2.43 -9.44
CA ILE A 71 7.65 1.12 -9.83
C ILE A 71 6.76 0.50 -8.74
N ARG A 72 7.04 0.78 -7.45
CA ARG A 72 6.35 0.13 -6.32
C ARG A 72 4.87 0.49 -6.26
N SER A 73 4.48 1.71 -6.63
CA SER A 73 3.08 2.14 -6.61
C SER A 73 2.21 1.25 -7.49
N GLN A 74 2.71 0.87 -8.67
CA GLN A 74 2.01 0.00 -9.60
C GLN A 74 2.24 -1.49 -9.30
N LEU A 75 3.48 -1.85 -8.99
CA LEU A 75 3.90 -3.23 -8.83
C LEU A 75 3.31 -3.88 -7.58
N TRP A 76 3.35 -3.21 -6.43
CA TRP A 76 2.82 -3.79 -5.20
C TRP A 76 1.32 -3.97 -5.25
N LEU A 77 0.59 -2.99 -5.81
CA LEU A 77 -0.84 -3.09 -6.04
C LEU A 77 -1.17 -4.33 -6.88
N SER A 78 -0.51 -4.49 -8.03
CA SER A 78 -0.71 -5.63 -8.93
C SER A 78 -0.35 -6.97 -8.28
N LEU A 79 0.70 -7.00 -7.45
CA LEU A 79 1.12 -8.19 -6.73
C LEU A 79 0.13 -8.57 -5.62
N CYS A 80 -0.48 -7.62 -4.92
CA CYS A 80 -1.46 -7.92 -3.88
C CYS A 80 -2.78 -8.41 -4.49
N GLN A 81 -3.25 -7.74 -5.54
CA GLN A 81 -4.52 -8.05 -6.22
C GLN A 81 -4.57 -9.44 -6.84
N GLN A 82 -3.43 -10.06 -7.17
CA GLN A 82 -3.40 -11.42 -7.74
C GLN A 82 -3.97 -12.50 -6.78
N HIS A 83 -4.11 -12.16 -5.49
CA HIS A 83 -4.56 -13.06 -4.43
C HIS A 83 -6.05 -12.89 -4.09
N GLY A 84 -6.69 -11.81 -4.56
CA GLY A 84 -8.12 -11.59 -4.41
C GLY A 84 -8.93 -12.48 -5.36
N HIS A 85 -10.02 -13.07 -4.86
CA HIS A 85 -10.92 -13.88 -5.68
C HIS A 85 -11.92 -13.04 -6.49
N ASP A 86 -12.20 -11.81 -6.05
CA ASP A 86 -12.99 -10.84 -6.80
C ASP A 86 -12.08 -9.72 -7.28
N LYS A 87 -11.97 -9.55 -8.60
CA LYS A 87 -11.35 -8.38 -9.23
C LYS A 87 -12.17 -7.09 -9.03
N SER A 88 -13.13 -7.09 -8.11
CA SER A 88 -14.08 -6.01 -7.89
C SER A 88 -14.33 -5.77 -6.40
N MET A 89 -13.30 -5.41 -5.63
CA MET A 89 -13.59 -4.34 -4.67
C MET A 89 -13.83 -3.11 -5.54
N GLN A 90 -15.11 -2.78 -5.75
CA GLN A 90 -15.52 -1.67 -6.61
C GLN A 90 -14.85 -0.39 -6.10
N GLU A 91 -14.42 0.46 -7.04
CA GLU A 91 -13.98 1.83 -6.71
C GLU A 91 -15.05 2.48 -5.82
N GLY A 92 -14.64 3.03 -4.68
CA GLY A 92 -15.57 3.64 -3.74
C GLY A 92 -16.05 2.73 -2.60
N PHE A 93 -15.93 1.41 -2.71
CA PHE A 93 -16.39 0.48 -1.65
C PHE A 93 -15.67 0.73 -0.31
N TYR A 94 -14.38 1.08 -0.37
CA TYR A 94 -13.63 1.49 0.81
C TYR A 94 -14.27 2.71 1.50
N TRP A 95 -14.63 3.73 0.73
CA TRP A 95 -15.21 4.96 1.25
C TRP A 95 -16.62 4.77 1.80
N ASP A 96 -17.38 3.82 1.26
CA ASP A 96 -18.67 3.42 1.85
C ASP A 96 -18.47 2.83 3.25
N LEU A 97 -17.47 1.95 3.43
CA LEU A 97 -17.14 1.40 4.76
C LEU A 97 -16.62 2.48 5.72
N VAL A 98 -15.81 3.43 5.23
CA VAL A 98 -15.37 4.58 6.02
C VAL A 98 -16.56 5.39 6.52
N ASN A 99 -17.52 5.71 5.64
CA ASN A 99 -18.73 6.43 6.02
C ASN A 99 -19.61 5.63 6.99
N GLN A 100 -19.72 4.32 6.82
CA GLN A 100 -20.46 3.46 7.75
C GLN A 100 -19.83 3.44 9.15
N LEU A 101 -18.49 3.39 9.24
CA LEU A 101 -17.78 3.26 10.50
C LEU A 101 -17.57 4.60 11.23
N PHE A 102 -17.29 5.67 10.48
CA PHE A 102 -16.92 6.98 11.03
C PHE A 102 -17.96 8.08 10.78
N GLY A 103 -18.95 7.85 9.92
CA GLY A 103 -19.98 8.83 9.56
C GLY A 103 -19.52 9.94 8.61
N THR A 104 -18.24 9.97 8.24
CA THR A 104 -17.64 10.98 7.36
C THR A 104 -16.36 10.43 6.71
N THR A 105 -15.98 10.98 5.55
CA THR A 105 -14.69 10.73 4.90
C THR A 105 -13.58 11.65 5.41
N GLU A 106 -13.91 12.65 6.22
CA GLU A 106 -12.92 13.51 6.87
C GLU A 106 -12.07 12.70 7.85
N LEU A 107 -10.75 12.92 7.80
CA LEU A 107 -9.83 12.22 8.68
C LEU A 107 -9.96 12.78 10.11
N PRO A 108 -10.21 11.95 11.13
CA PRO A 108 -10.41 12.46 12.49
C PRO A 108 -9.17 13.17 13.04
N ASP A 109 -9.38 14.31 13.70
CA ASP A 109 -8.34 15.00 14.47
C ASP A 109 -8.01 14.27 15.78
N LYS A 110 -8.99 13.54 16.31
CA LYS A 110 -8.86 12.75 17.55
C LYS A 110 -8.22 11.40 17.24
N PRO A 111 -7.43 10.84 18.17
CA PRO A 111 -6.89 9.49 18.03
C PRO A 111 -8.00 8.45 17.79
N ILE A 112 -7.80 7.60 16.80
CA ILE A 112 -8.71 6.49 16.49
C ILE A 112 -8.41 5.32 17.45
N LEU A 113 -9.44 4.71 18.02
CA LEU A 113 -9.30 3.49 18.80
C LEU A 113 -9.09 2.30 17.86
N LEU A 114 -7.93 1.66 17.97
CA LEU A 114 -7.57 0.53 17.10
C LEU A 114 -8.29 -0.76 17.50
N PRO A 115 -8.56 -1.67 16.54
CA PRO A 115 -9.13 -2.98 16.82
C PRO A 115 -8.21 -3.84 17.72
N PRO A 116 -8.77 -4.81 18.47
CA PRO A 116 -8.01 -5.60 19.45
C PRO A 116 -6.99 -6.56 18.82
N PHE A 117 -7.09 -6.85 17.52
CA PHE A 117 -6.12 -7.69 16.83
C PHE A 117 -4.77 -6.99 16.59
N VAL A 118 -4.70 -5.66 16.79
CA VAL A 118 -3.49 -4.87 16.63
C VAL A 118 -2.69 -4.89 17.93
N ASP A 119 -1.40 -5.23 17.83
CA ASP A 119 -0.49 -5.10 18.96
C ASP A 119 0.02 -3.66 19.09
N SER A 120 -0.29 -3.03 20.21
CA SER A 120 0.13 -1.67 20.53
C SER A 120 1.65 -1.50 20.59
N ALA A 121 2.40 -2.55 20.94
CA ALA A 121 3.87 -2.54 20.99
C ALA A 121 4.51 -2.57 19.58
N HIS A 122 3.77 -3.04 18.56
CA HIS A 122 4.28 -3.23 17.20
C HIS A 122 3.59 -2.32 16.17
N ARG A 123 3.13 -1.13 16.60
CA ARG A 123 2.59 -0.09 15.69
C ARG A 123 3.70 0.66 14.96
N LEU A 124 4.42 -0.06 14.10
CA LEU A 124 5.53 0.47 13.32
C LEU A 124 4.99 1.38 12.21
N SER A 125 5.27 2.68 12.33
CA SER A 125 4.84 3.71 11.37
C SER A 125 5.91 4.09 10.35
N TYR A 126 7.15 3.63 10.54
CA TYR A 126 8.30 3.93 9.69
C TYR A 126 8.43 5.44 9.43
N HIS A 127 8.37 5.88 8.17
CA HIS A 127 8.50 7.28 7.75
C HIS A 127 7.14 7.93 7.49
N LEU A 128 6.04 7.40 8.03
CA LEU A 128 4.74 8.07 7.90
C LEU A 128 4.66 9.33 8.77
N THR A 129 4.16 10.41 8.17
CA THR A 129 3.80 11.64 8.89
C THR A 129 2.70 11.37 9.92
N ARG A 130 2.37 12.37 10.74
CA ARG A 130 1.19 12.30 11.62
C ARG A 130 -0.09 11.99 10.83
N LYS A 131 -0.27 12.61 9.66
CA LYS A 131 -1.39 12.34 8.77
C LYS A 131 -1.37 10.89 8.28
N GLY A 132 -0.21 10.39 7.85
CA GLY A 132 -0.06 9.00 7.40
C GLY A 132 -0.35 7.97 8.49
N ARG A 133 -0.02 8.26 9.75
CA ARG A 133 -0.39 7.40 10.88
C ARG A 133 -1.91 7.36 11.10
N ASN A 134 -2.58 8.51 11.07
CA ASN A 134 -4.05 8.55 11.17
C ASN A 134 -4.73 7.80 10.00
N VAL A 135 -4.18 7.91 8.79
CA VAL A 135 -4.62 7.14 7.62
C VAL A 135 -4.44 5.64 7.86
N THR A 136 -3.29 5.23 8.40
CA THR A 136 -3.02 3.82 8.77
C THR A 136 -4.04 3.31 9.79
N ASP A 137 -4.29 4.09 10.84
CA ASP A 137 -5.25 3.75 11.88
C ASP A 137 -6.65 3.53 11.28
N ARG A 138 -7.10 4.44 10.39
CA ARG A 138 -8.40 4.34 9.71
C ARG A 138 -8.49 3.09 8.83
N VAL A 139 -7.48 2.83 7.99
CA VAL A 139 -7.43 1.64 7.13
C VAL A 139 -7.55 0.35 7.95
N VAL A 140 -6.82 0.25 9.06
CA VAL A 140 -6.83 -0.93 9.93
C VAL A 140 -8.18 -1.10 10.64
N CYS A 141 -8.82 -0.01 11.07
CA CYS A 141 -10.18 -0.05 11.62
C CYS A 141 -11.20 -0.53 10.59
N VAL A 142 -11.15 -0.02 9.36
CA VAL A 142 -12.05 -0.43 8.27
C VAL A 142 -11.84 -1.90 7.92
N LEU A 143 -10.59 -2.37 7.86
CA LEU A 143 -10.29 -3.79 7.66
C LEU A 143 -10.86 -4.67 8.79
N GLY A 144 -10.73 -4.24 10.04
CA GLY A 144 -11.30 -4.94 11.18
C GLY A 144 -12.82 -5.01 11.16
N PHE A 145 -13.47 -3.95 10.69
CA PHE A 145 -14.91 -3.90 10.50
C PHE A 145 -15.37 -4.84 9.37
N ALA A 146 -14.65 -4.87 8.25
CA ALA A 146 -14.98 -5.72 7.10
C ALA A 146 -14.62 -7.22 7.31
N CYS A 147 -13.65 -7.51 8.17
CA CYS A 147 -13.13 -8.86 8.41
C CYS A 147 -13.15 -9.20 9.91
N PRO A 148 -14.33 -9.48 10.50
CA PRO A 148 -14.48 -9.73 11.93
C PRO A 148 -13.75 -10.99 12.43
N ASP A 149 -13.40 -11.90 11.52
CA ASP A 149 -12.65 -13.13 11.82
C ASP A 149 -11.18 -12.87 12.22
N ILE A 150 -10.66 -11.66 11.97
CA ILE A 150 -9.31 -11.26 12.38
C ILE A 150 -9.33 -10.99 13.90
N THR A 151 -8.90 -11.99 14.68
CA THR A 151 -8.87 -11.91 16.15
C THR A 151 -7.51 -11.51 16.71
N TYR A 152 -6.42 -11.82 16.01
CA TYR A 152 -5.05 -11.44 16.37
C TYR A 152 -4.16 -11.37 15.12
N SER A 153 -3.59 -10.21 14.83
CA SER A 153 -2.69 -10.03 13.69
C SER A 153 -1.77 -8.80 13.87
N PRO A 154 -0.68 -8.94 14.66
CA PRO A 154 0.24 -7.84 14.95
C PRO A 154 0.95 -7.31 13.69
N ALA A 155 0.99 -8.09 12.60
CA ALA A 155 1.65 -7.72 11.36
C ALA A 155 0.82 -6.79 10.46
N ILE A 156 -0.52 -6.74 10.61
CA ILE A 156 -1.38 -5.93 9.74
C ILE A 156 -1.00 -4.46 9.78
N TYR A 157 -0.74 -3.91 10.97
CA TYR A 157 -0.44 -2.50 11.12
C TYR A 157 0.90 -2.11 10.45
N PRO A 158 2.03 -2.80 10.71
CA PRO A 158 3.26 -2.55 9.98
C PRO A 158 3.13 -2.72 8.46
N ILE A 159 2.40 -3.72 7.98
CA ILE A 159 2.22 -3.94 6.53
C ILE A 159 1.41 -2.79 5.93
N ALA A 160 0.32 -2.36 6.58
CA ALA A 160 -0.47 -1.21 6.16
C ALA A 160 0.40 0.06 6.08
N ALA A 161 1.18 0.32 7.13
CA ALA A 161 2.09 1.46 7.15
C ALA A 161 3.10 1.41 6.00
N LEU A 162 3.67 0.24 5.71
CA LEU A 162 4.63 0.05 4.62
C LEU A 162 3.98 0.28 3.24
N LEU A 163 2.79 -0.27 2.99
CA LEU A 163 2.05 -0.09 1.74
C LEU A 163 1.77 1.40 1.48
N LEU A 164 1.33 2.13 2.50
CA LEU A 164 1.05 3.56 2.42
C LEU A 164 2.27 4.41 2.03
N HIS A 165 3.50 3.90 2.09
CA HIS A 165 4.64 4.64 1.54
C HIS A 165 4.60 4.77 0.02
N PHE A 166 3.85 3.93 -0.69
CA PHE A 166 3.89 3.87 -2.15
C PHE A 166 2.51 3.91 -2.82
N MET A 167 1.42 3.96 -2.04
CA MET A 167 0.07 3.97 -2.59
C MET A 167 -0.89 4.81 -1.76
N SER A 168 -2.06 5.09 -2.33
CA SER A 168 -3.15 5.79 -1.67
C SER A 168 -3.78 4.96 -0.55
N GLU A 169 -4.63 5.60 0.23
CA GLU A 169 -5.37 4.98 1.33
C GLU A 169 -6.27 3.81 0.86
N GLU A 170 -7.04 4.02 -0.19
CA GLU A 170 -7.95 3.02 -0.76
C GLU A 170 -7.18 1.84 -1.38
N GLU A 171 -6.09 2.12 -2.11
CA GLU A 171 -5.21 1.07 -2.65
C GLU A 171 -4.56 0.23 -1.56
N CYS A 172 -4.18 0.86 -0.43
CA CYS A 172 -3.66 0.16 0.73
C CYS A 172 -4.70 -0.79 1.34
N TYR A 173 -5.93 -0.32 1.55
CA TYR A 173 -7.03 -1.17 2.02
C TYR A 173 -7.27 -2.35 1.07
N ASN A 174 -7.41 -2.09 -0.23
CA ASN A 174 -7.67 -3.11 -1.23
C ASN A 174 -6.55 -4.16 -1.30
N SER A 175 -5.30 -3.71 -1.16
CA SER A 175 -4.14 -4.59 -1.08
C SER A 175 -4.17 -5.47 0.16
N LEU A 176 -4.44 -4.89 1.34
CA LEU A 176 -4.57 -5.65 2.59
C LEU A 176 -5.72 -6.65 2.55
N ALA A 177 -6.90 -6.24 2.09
CA ALA A 177 -8.07 -7.10 1.96
C ALA A 177 -7.76 -8.31 1.06
N SER A 178 -7.07 -8.09 -0.08
CA SER A 178 -6.64 -9.16 -0.98
C SER A 178 -5.64 -10.13 -0.33
N LEU A 179 -4.70 -9.60 0.47
CA LEU A 179 -3.72 -10.44 1.18
C LEU A 179 -4.37 -11.25 2.31
N VAL A 180 -5.27 -10.64 3.08
CA VAL A 180 -6.00 -11.31 4.18
C VAL A 180 -6.95 -12.38 3.64
N ALA A 181 -7.67 -12.10 2.56
CA ALA A 181 -8.60 -13.05 1.95
C ALA A 181 -7.92 -14.19 1.19
N SER A 182 -6.58 -14.17 1.06
CA SER A 182 -5.84 -15.16 0.29
C SER A 182 -5.99 -16.56 0.89
N LYS A 183 -6.60 -17.47 0.12
CA LYS A 183 -6.78 -18.88 0.51
C LYS A 183 -5.69 -19.80 -0.04
N HIS A 184 -4.70 -19.24 -0.75
CA HIS A 184 -3.60 -20.03 -1.29
C HIS A 184 -2.64 -20.44 -0.18
N LYS A 185 -2.56 -21.74 0.09
CA LYS A 185 -1.47 -22.32 0.88
C LYS A 185 -0.18 -22.18 0.09
N VAL A 186 0.83 -21.57 0.70
CA VAL A 186 2.21 -21.51 0.19
C VAL A 186 2.88 -22.86 0.34
#